data_AF-R9JGF4-F1
#
_entry.id   AF-R9JGF4-F1
#
_cell.length_a   1.000
_cell.length_b   1.000
_cell.length_c   1.000
_cell.angle_alpha   90.00
_cell.angle_beta   90.00
_cell.angle_gamma   90.00
#
_symmetry.space_group_name_H-M   'P 1'
#
loop_
_entity.id
_entity.type
_entity.pdbx_description
1 polymer ?
#
loop_
_entity_poly.entity_id
_entity_poly.type
_entity_poly.pdbx_seq_one_letter_code
_entity_poly.pdbx_strand_id
1 'polypeptide(L)'
;MCTCYERFLLKGNFTYSGSGSFGLCFDYNGEADKYKLISICPDDNILQLSFNEGTTPIAETEIHLEPGKDYSFTYIQEGSVGVFYIDGMAVLTVWLYGVSGKPVRLFARNNSVTFSALEQYSN
;
A
#
# COMPACT_ATOMS: atom_id res chain seq x y z
N MET A 1 -3.27 -28.80 8.09
CA MET A 1 -2.94 -27.79 9.12
C MET A 1 -2.94 -26.44 8.41
N CYS A 2 -3.82 -25.51 8.78
CA CYS A 2 -3.88 -24.19 8.16
C CYS A 2 -2.94 -23.26 8.93
N THR A 3 -1.67 -23.25 8.55
CA THR A 3 -0.66 -22.36 9.14
C THR A 3 -0.39 -21.23 8.15
N CYS A 4 -1.08 -20.10 8.29
CA CYS A 4 -0.59 -18.87 7.67
C CYS A 4 -1.15 -17.64 8.41
N TYR A 5 -0.66 -17.41 9.63
CA TYR A 5 -0.62 -16.04 10.13
C TYR A 5 0.52 -15.35 9.42
N GLU A 6 0.28 -14.91 8.18
CA GLU A 6 1.27 -14.17 7.44
C GLU A 6 1.62 -12.90 8.22
N ARG A 7 2.92 -12.76 8.48
CA ARG A 7 3.49 -11.62 9.18
C ARG A 7 4.66 -11.14 8.36
N PHE A 8 4.53 -9.94 7.82
CA PHE A 8 5.64 -9.29 7.15
C PHE A 8 5.66 -7.81 7.41
N LEU A 9 6.86 -7.25 7.28
CA LEU A 9 7.14 -5.83 7.27
C LEU A 9 7.75 -5.48 5.92
N LEU A 10 7.23 -4.45 5.28
CA LEU A 10 7.79 -3.84 4.08
C LEU A 10 8.07 -2.38 4.38
N LYS A 11 9.33 -1.95 4.25
CA LYS A 11 9.70 -0.54 4.45
C LYS A 11 10.63 -0.06 3.37
N GLY A 12 10.74 1.25 3.25
CA GLY A 12 11.69 1.90 2.37
C GLY A 12 11.35 3.36 2.23
N ASN A 13 11.86 3.96 1.15
CA ASN A 13 11.60 5.34 0.81
C ASN A 13 10.94 5.44 -0.56
N PHE A 14 10.21 6.51 -0.80
CA PHE A 14 9.71 6.88 -2.12
C PHE A 14 9.89 8.38 -2.39
N THR A 15 10.13 8.69 -3.67
CA THR A 15 9.99 10.04 -4.23
C THR A 15 9.11 9.94 -5.47
N TYR A 16 8.25 10.92 -5.70
CA TYR A 16 7.34 10.95 -6.85
C TYR A 16 7.37 12.32 -7.54
N SER A 17 6.97 12.36 -8.82
CA SER A 17 6.86 13.61 -9.58
C SER A 17 5.57 13.76 -10.40
N GLY A 18 4.79 12.68 -10.53
CA GLY A 18 3.50 12.71 -11.22
C GLY A 18 2.32 12.93 -10.28
N SER A 19 1.13 13.01 -10.87
CA SER A 19 -0.11 13.40 -10.19
C SER A 19 -1.01 12.19 -9.87
N GLY A 20 -0.86 11.10 -10.63
CA GLY A 20 -1.64 9.88 -10.43
C GLY A 20 -1.25 9.06 -9.18
N SER A 21 -1.86 7.90 -8.99
CA SER A 21 -1.69 7.12 -7.77
C SER A 21 -0.56 6.08 -7.84
N PHE A 22 0.00 5.75 -6.69
CA PHE A 22 1.01 4.70 -6.54
C PHE A 22 0.90 4.04 -5.16
N GLY A 23 1.53 2.88 -4.97
CA GLY A 23 1.56 2.23 -3.66
C GLY A 23 1.64 0.72 -3.74
N LEU A 24 0.88 0.04 -2.86
CA LEU A 24 0.89 -1.42 -2.72
C LEU A 24 -0.36 -2.05 -3.36
N CYS A 25 -0.15 -3.16 -4.04
CA CYS A 25 -1.19 -3.98 -4.64
C CYS A 25 -1.16 -5.39 -4.04
N PHE A 26 -2.32 -5.84 -3.56
CA PHE A 26 -2.54 -7.13 -2.93
C PHE A 26 -3.48 -7.96 -3.80
N ASP A 27 -3.05 -9.17 -4.18
CA ASP A 27 -3.91 -10.14 -4.88
C ASP A 27 -5.10 -10.54 -4.01
N TYR A 28 -6.31 -10.44 -4.57
CA TYR A 28 -7.54 -10.86 -3.92
C TYR A 28 -8.01 -12.20 -4.49
N ASN A 29 -8.09 -13.22 -3.63
CA ASN A 29 -8.57 -14.57 -3.94
C ASN A 29 -7.89 -15.37 -5.08
N GLY A 30 -6.73 -14.93 -5.59
CA GLY A 30 -5.88 -15.69 -6.51
C GLY A 30 -6.24 -15.39 -7.97
N GLU A 31 -7.14 -14.44 -8.17
CA GLU A 31 -7.57 -13.95 -9.46
C GLU A 31 -6.73 -12.70 -9.79
N ALA A 32 -5.94 -12.78 -10.85
CA ALA A 32 -4.97 -11.73 -11.18
C ALA A 32 -5.61 -10.37 -11.48
N ASP A 33 -6.87 -10.38 -11.92
CA ASP A 33 -7.70 -9.22 -12.23
C ASP A 33 -8.42 -8.64 -11.00
N LYS A 34 -8.40 -9.32 -9.84
CA LYS A 34 -8.99 -8.81 -8.60
C LYS A 34 -7.92 -8.53 -7.57
N TYR A 35 -7.85 -7.29 -7.13
CA TYR A 35 -6.84 -6.84 -6.18
C TYR A 35 -7.31 -5.67 -5.33
N LYS A 36 -6.76 -5.62 -4.11
CA LYS A 36 -6.88 -4.47 -3.22
C LYS A 36 -5.67 -3.58 -3.39
N LEU A 37 -5.87 -2.27 -3.32
CA LEU A 37 -4.82 -1.26 -3.47
C LEU A 37 -4.74 -0.43 -2.20
N ILE A 38 -3.55 -0.31 -1.64
CA ILE A 38 -3.22 0.83 -0.78
C ILE A 38 -2.56 1.87 -1.68
N SER A 39 -3.27 2.96 -1.93
CA SER A 39 -2.91 4.00 -2.89
C SER A 39 -2.60 5.30 -2.17
N ILE A 40 -1.46 5.88 -2.49
CA ILE A 40 -1.16 7.29 -2.26
C ILE A 40 -1.65 8.03 -3.51
N CYS A 41 -2.56 8.98 -3.30
CA CYS A 41 -3.19 9.81 -4.34
C CYS A 41 -2.79 11.27 -4.10
N PRO A 42 -1.69 11.76 -4.69
CA PRO A 42 -1.21 13.13 -4.46
C PRO A 42 -2.21 14.21 -4.87
N ASP A 43 -2.93 14.05 -5.99
CA ASP A 43 -3.91 15.04 -6.46
C ASP A 43 -5.10 15.21 -5.50
N ASP A 44 -5.49 14.12 -4.85
CA ASP A 44 -6.61 14.11 -3.90
C ASP A 44 -6.15 14.37 -2.46
N ASN A 45 -4.83 14.44 -2.21
CA ASN A 45 -4.22 14.49 -0.88
C ASN A 45 -4.71 13.35 0.06
N ILE A 46 -4.81 12.13 -0.48
CA ILE A 46 -5.38 10.98 0.24
C ILE A 46 -4.44 9.77 0.17
N LEU A 47 -4.32 9.06 1.29
CA LEU A 47 -3.87 7.68 1.38
C LEU A 47 -5.08 6.79 1.63
N GLN A 48 -5.37 5.86 0.73
CA GLN A 48 -6.60 5.05 0.77
C GLN A 48 -6.36 3.57 0.54
N LEU A 49 -7.29 2.77 1.04
CA LEU A 49 -7.50 1.39 0.64
C LEU A 49 -8.71 1.31 -0.30
N SER A 50 -8.54 0.69 -1.46
CA SER A 50 -9.66 0.40 -2.38
C SER A 50 -9.63 -1.04 -2.90
N PHE A 51 -10.76 -1.46 -3.46
CA PHE A 51 -10.86 -2.69 -4.24
C PHE A 51 -11.10 -2.31 -5.70
N ASN A 52 -10.39 -2.92 -6.65
CA ASN A 52 -10.38 -2.46 -8.04
C ASN A 52 -11.71 -2.59 -8.77
N GLU A 53 -12.57 -3.53 -8.36
CA GLU A 53 -13.94 -3.68 -8.90
C GLU A 53 -14.96 -2.79 -8.18
N GLY A 54 -14.56 -2.11 -7.11
CA GLY A 54 -15.39 -1.20 -6.33
C GLY A 54 -15.12 0.26 -6.68
N THR A 55 -16.11 1.11 -6.50
CA THR A 55 -15.99 2.57 -6.68
C THR A 55 -15.81 3.32 -5.36
N THR A 56 -16.18 2.70 -4.24
CA THR A 56 -16.08 3.30 -2.90
C THR A 56 -14.77 2.88 -2.23
N PRO A 57 -13.97 3.83 -1.71
CA PRO A 57 -12.85 3.51 -0.84
C PRO A 57 -13.30 2.73 0.40
N ILE A 58 -12.48 1.78 0.84
CA ILE A 58 -12.75 0.97 2.04
C ILE A 58 -12.31 1.73 3.30
N ALA A 59 -11.18 2.42 3.21
CA ALA A 59 -10.63 3.26 4.27
C ALA A 59 -9.77 4.35 3.63
N GLU A 60 -9.69 5.51 4.25
CA GLU A 60 -8.90 6.63 3.77
C GLU A 60 -8.42 7.50 4.93
N THR A 61 -7.30 8.19 4.71
CA THR A 61 -6.79 9.24 5.56
C THR A 61 -6.19 10.33 4.70
N GLU A 62 -6.29 11.57 5.15
CA GLU A 62 -5.69 12.72 4.48
C GLU A 62 -4.15 12.67 4.60
N ILE A 63 -3.46 13.07 3.54
CA ILE A 63 -2.02 13.26 3.53
C ILE A 63 -1.61 14.32 2.50
N HIS A 64 -0.75 15.24 2.91
CA HIS A 64 -0.23 16.29 2.04
C HIS A 64 1.23 16.01 1.72
N LEU A 65 1.50 15.56 0.50
CA LEU A 65 2.85 15.30 0.01
C LEU A 65 3.24 16.35 -1.04
N GLU A 66 4.54 16.60 -1.15
CA GLU A 66 5.10 17.49 -2.16
C GLU A 66 5.92 16.68 -3.18
N PRO A 67 5.72 16.90 -4.48
CA PRO A 67 6.51 16.26 -5.52
C PRO A 67 8.01 16.53 -5.36
N GLY A 68 8.85 15.52 -5.60
CA GLY A 68 10.31 15.62 -5.54
C GLY A 68 10.92 15.55 -4.13
N LYS A 69 10.10 15.43 -3.08
CA LYS A 69 10.58 15.13 -1.72
C LYS A 69 10.65 13.62 -1.47
N ASP A 70 11.69 13.21 -0.73
CA ASP A 70 11.82 11.84 -0.23
C ASP A 70 10.96 11.64 1.02
N TYR A 71 10.21 10.54 1.03
CA TYR A 71 9.38 10.11 2.14
C TYR A 71 9.73 8.68 2.54
N SER A 72 9.75 8.40 3.83
CA SER A 72 9.87 7.03 4.36
C SER A 72 8.50 6.44 4.61
N PHE A 73 8.35 5.16 4.30
CA PHE A 73 7.14 4.40 4.57
C PHE A 73 7.44 3.07 5.24
N THR A 74 6.51 2.63 6.06
CA THR A 74 6.54 1.31 6.69
C THR A 74 5.16 0.69 6.60
N TYR A 75 5.07 -0.51 6.05
CA TYR A 75 3.87 -1.34 6.04
C TYR A 75 4.10 -2.58 6.91
N ILE A 76 3.19 -2.83 7.83
CA ILE A 76 3.22 -3.99 8.71
C ILE A 76 1.93 -4.78 8.49
N GLN A 77 2.04 -6.07 8.19
CA GLN A 77 0.93 -7.00 8.11
C GLN A 77 0.99 -8.00 9.26
N GLU A 78 -0.11 -8.17 9.98
CA GLU A 78 -0.32 -9.27 10.91
C GLU A 78 -1.64 -9.99 10.62
N GLY A 79 -1.53 -11.15 9.98
CA GLY A 79 -2.67 -11.93 9.50
C GLY A 79 -3.47 -11.15 8.46
N SER A 80 -4.60 -10.59 8.88
CA SER A 80 -5.50 -9.83 8.01
C SER A 80 -5.50 -8.33 8.30
N VAL A 81 -4.81 -7.90 9.35
CA VAL A 81 -4.70 -6.48 9.69
C VAL A 81 -3.39 -5.96 9.11
N GLY A 82 -3.47 -4.83 8.42
CA GLY A 82 -2.31 -4.10 7.92
C GLY A 82 -2.29 -2.69 8.49
N VAL A 83 -1.10 -2.13 8.71
CA VAL A 83 -0.95 -0.72 9.03
C VAL A 83 0.11 -0.13 8.11
N PHE A 84 -0.28 0.89 7.34
CA PHE A 84 0.60 1.63 6.44
C PHE A 84 0.94 2.98 7.06
N TYR A 85 2.21 3.18 7.38
CA TYR A 85 2.77 4.43 7.89
C TYR A 85 3.49 5.16 6.76
N ILE A 86 3.25 6.47 6.69
CA ILE A 86 4.17 7.41 6.06
C ILE A 86 4.76 8.21 7.21
N ASP A 87 6.05 7.98 7.47
CA ASP A 87 6.65 8.27 8.77
C ASP A 87 6.50 9.74 9.16
N GLY A 88 5.86 9.98 10.30
CA GLY A 88 5.60 11.33 10.82
C GLY A 88 4.47 12.11 10.13
N MET A 89 3.75 11.52 9.17
CA MET A 89 2.73 12.22 8.38
C MET A 89 1.34 11.59 8.45
N ALA A 90 1.24 10.30 8.17
CA ALA A 90 -0.05 9.62 8.10
C ALA A 90 0.05 8.15 8.51
N VAL A 91 -1.08 7.62 8.95
CA VAL A 91 -1.25 6.19 9.24
C VAL A 91 -2.58 5.73 8.69
N LEU A 92 -2.57 4.66 7.89
CA LEU A 92 -3.76 3.99 7.40
C LEU A 92 -3.81 2.57 7.97
N THR A 93 -4.77 2.30 8.85
CA THR A 93 -5.06 0.95 9.32
C THR A 93 -6.06 0.29 8.38
N VAL A 94 -5.74 -0.90 7.91
CA VAL A 94 -6.49 -1.64 6.90
C VAL A 94 -6.81 -3.05 7.34
N TRP A 95 -7.88 -3.59 6.75
CA TRP A 95 -8.35 -4.93 7.01
C TRP A 95 -8.46 -5.67 5.65
N LEU A 96 -7.65 -6.72 5.43
CA LEU A 96 -7.38 -7.41 4.16
C LEU A 96 -7.63 -8.93 4.24
N TYR A 97 -8.77 -9.41 3.72
CA TYR A 97 -9.14 -10.84 3.62
C TYR A 97 -8.58 -11.37 2.31
N GLY A 98 -8.18 -12.64 2.29
CA GLY A 98 -7.86 -13.36 1.05
C GLY A 98 -6.55 -12.94 0.39
N VAL A 99 -5.73 -12.12 1.05
CA VAL A 99 -4.40 -11.71 0.58
C VAL A 99 -3.28 -12.60 1.12
N SER A 100 -3.59 -13.48 2.07
CA SER A 100 -2.57 -14.25 2.79
C SER A 100 -1.86 -15.28 1.91
N GLY A 101 -0.54 -15.35 2.03
CA GLY A 101 0.34 -16.26 1.29
C GLY A 101 0.57 -15.82 -0.15
N LYS A 102 0.37 -14.54 -0.46
CA LYS A 102 0.41 -14.02 -1.83
C LYS A 102 1.36 -12.84 -1.99
N PRO A 103 1.88 -12.60 -3.20
CA PRO A 103 2.80 -11.50 -3.45
C PRO A 103 2.13 -10.14 -3.19
N VAL A 104 2.86 -9.29 -2.47
CA VAL A 104 2.62 -7.85 -2.48
C VAL A 104 3.40 -7.25 -3.64
N ARG A 105 2.76 -6.37 -4.40
CA ARG A 105 3.35 -5.72 -5.57
C ARG A 105 3.38 -4.21 -5.38
N LEU A 106 4.36 -3.57 -6.00
CA LEU A 106 4.38 -2.11 -6.16
C LEU A 106 3.64 -1.74 -7.45
N PHE A 107 2.97 -0.59 -7.47
CA PHE A 107 2.36 -0.05 -8.68
C PHE A 107 2.50 1.48 -8.75
N ALA A 108 2.41 2.00 -9.96
CA ALA A 108 2.24 3.42 -10.25
C ALA A 108 1.33 3.58 -11.47
N ARG A 109 0.32 4.45 -11.37
CA ARG A 109 -0.66 4.74 -12.42
C ARG A 109 -0.63 6.22 -12.70
N ASN A 110 -0.28 6.61 -13.93
CA ASN A 110 -0.13 8.01 -14.34
C ASN A 110 0.78 8.81 -13.39
N ASN A 111 1.78 8.14 -12.80
CA ASN A 111 2.76 8.74 -11.91
C ASN A 111 4.15 8.16 -12.22
N SER A 112 5.19 8.95 -11.97
CA SER A 112 6.59 8.51 -11.95
C SER A 112 7.05 8.49 -10.50
N VAL A 113 7.32 7.29 -9.98
CA VAL A 113 7.75 7.07 -8.59
C VAL A 113 9.04 6.26 -8.58
N THR A 114 9.94 6.64 -7.69
CA THR A 114 11.16 5.88 -7.38
C THR A 114 11.03 5.34 -5.97
N PHE A 115 11.13 4.01 -5.82
CA PHE A 115 11.27 3.37 -4.53
C PHE A 115 12.74 3.07 -4.27
N SER A 116 13.23 3.38 -3.08
CA SER A 116 14.63 3.16 -2.68
C SER A 116 14.72 2.58 -1.27
N ALA A 117 15.87 1.99 -0.93
CA ALA A 117 16.11 1.35 0.37
C ALA A 117 14.99 0.36 0.78
N LEU A 118 14.45 -0.40 -0.18
CA LEU A 118 13.39 -1.37 0.07
C LEU A 118 13.92 -2.54 0.87
N GLU A 119 13.25 -2.83 1.97
CA GLU A 119 13.52 -3.99 2.82
C GLU A 119 12.20 -4.70 3.12
N GLN A 120 12.19 -6.03 2.95
CA GLN A 120 11.07 -6.87 3.32
C GLN A 120 11.53 -7.94 4.30
N TYR A 121 10.81 -8.05 5.41
CA TYR A 121 11.05 -9.03 6.47
C TYR A 121 9.80 -9.89 6.61
N SER A 122 9.95 -11.21 6.52
CA SER A 122 8.85 -12.18 6.67
C SER A 122 9.28 -13.31 7.60
N ASN A 123 8.32 -13.86 8.36
CA ASN A 123 8.52 -15.05 9.19
C ASN A 123 8.07 -16.34 8.48
#